data_AF-A0A4P1QQT5-F1
#
_entry.id   AF-A0A4P1QQT5-F1
#
_cell.length_a   1.000
_cell.length_b   1.000
_cell.length_c   1.000
_cell.angle_alpha   90.00
_cell.angle_beta   90.00
_cell.angle_gamma   90.00
#
_symmetry.space_group_name_H-M   'P 1'
#
loop_
_entity.id
_entity.type
_entity.pdbx_description
1 polymer ?
#
loop_
_entity_poly.entity_id
_entity_poly.type
_entity_poly.pdbx_seq_one_letter_code
_entity_poly.pdbx_strand_id
1 'polypeptide(L)'
;MTYYDGGRRGDEVDPDQIHTHHDNGDYVKLMWDPLVSQPESTVVEFSPAARRASFWYWVKVVASLICLILLAFVGFKWVGPFFIEKVIIPLMNWVRNTFTIPELAILVVASVALFPTILLPSSPSMWLAGMTFGYGFGFLLITSAVAVGVSLPFFIGSVFLHHKIEGWLEKYPKRASILRAAGGGNWFHQFKAVVLIRISPFPYILYNYCSVATNVKYGPYLLGSLVGMLPDIVLSIYT
;
A
#
# COMPACT_ATOMS: atom_id res chain seq x y z
N MET A 1 80.63 -38.10 42.62
CA MET A 1 81.48 -38.81 41.64
C MET A 1 82.21 -37.73 40.85
N THR A 2 83.51 -37.62 41.07
CA THR A 2 84.46 -36.78 40.33
C THR A 2 84.54 -37.23 38.87
N TYR A 3 84.84 -36.32 37.92
CA TYR A 3 86.04 -36.33 37.06
C TYR A 3 85.89 -35.26 35.95
N TYR A 4 86.77 -34.24 35.89
CA TYR A 4 87.91 -34.02 34.95
C TYR A 4 87.48 -33.79 33.48
N ASP A 5 88.10 -33.00 32.61
CA ASP A 5 89.23 -32.05 32.63
C ASP A 5 89.44 -31.61 31.17
N GLY A 6 90.10 -30.47 30.98
CA GLY A 6 91.12 -30.24 29.95
C GLY A 6 90.76 -30.40 28.46
N GLY A 7 90.93 -29.31 27.70
CA GLY A 7 91.07 -29.43 26.25
C GLY A 7 91.17 -28.13 25.48
N ARG A 8 92.36 -27.53 25.47
CA ARG A 8 92.78 -26.47 24.54
C ARG A 8 93.03 -27.02 23.12
N ARG A 9 93.00 -26.09 22.14
CA ARG A 9 93.44 -26.18 20.73
C ARG A 9 92.47 -26.97 19.85
N GLY A 10 92.13 -26.52 18.66
CA GLY A 10 92.73 -25.57 17.74
C GLY A 10 92.16 -25.92 16.35
N ASP A 11 92.09 -24.92 15.47
CA ASP A 11 91.99 -25.07 14.01
C ASP A 11 90.63 -25.69 13.55
N GLU A 12 89.95 -25.35 12.45
CA GLU A 12 90.21 -24.56 11.26
C GLU A 12 88.86 -24.40 10.53
N VAL A 13 88.58 -23.20 9.98
CA VAL A 13 87.85 -22.88 8.73
C VAL A 13 86.43 -23.48 8.46
N ASP A 14 85.41 -22.58 8.51
CA ASP A 14 84.40 -22.17 7.48
C ASP A 14 83.84 -23.19 6.44
N PRO A 15 82.64 -23.02 5.81
CA PRO A 15 81.49 -22.11 6.00
C PRO A 15 80.12 -22.85 6.02
N ASP A 16 79.03 -22.08 6.18
CA ASP A 16 77.65 -22.36 5.75
C ASP A 16 76.93 -23.62 6.28
N GLN A 17 76.21 -23.45 7.39
CA GLN A 17 74.91 -24.12 7.58
C GLN A 17 73.84 -23.17 8.13
N ILE A 18 72.84 -23.01 7.27
CA ILE A 18 71.57 -22.32 7.45
C ILE A 18 70.76 -22.97 8.58
N HIS A 19 70.37 -22.19 9.58
CA HIS A 19 69.28 -22.53 10.50
C HIS A 19 68.32 -21.34 10.68
N THR A 20 67.18 -21.45 9.99
CA THR A 20 65.81 -21.31 10.50
C THR A 20 65.44 -20.21 11.50
N HIS A 21 64.42 -19.43 11.07
CA HIS A 21 63.28 -18.88 11.84
C HIS A 21 63.54 -17.81 12.91
N HIS A 22 63.06 -16.58 12.68
CA HIS A 22 61.83 -16.07 13.33
C HIS A 22 61.48 -14.63 12.90
N ASP A 23 60.30 -14.48 12.32
CA ASP A 23 59.24 -13.53 12.69
C ASP A 23 59.63 -12.27 13.49
N ASN A 24 59.53 -11.08 12.88
CA ASN A 24 58.75 -9.95 13.43
C ASN A 24 58.95 -8.64 12.65
N GLY A 25 57.82 -8.03 12.29
CA GLY A 25 57.67 -6.57 12.27
C GLY A 25 58.22 -5.86 11.05
N ASP A 26 57.45 -5.86 9.96
CA ASP A 26 57.61 -4.91 8.86
C ASP A 26 57.30 -3.49 9.36
N TYR A 27 58.32 -2.81 9.87
CA TYR A 27 58.30 -1.37 10.06
C TYR A 27 58.42 -0.72 8.68
N VAL A 28 57.28 -0.41 8.07
CA VAL A 28 57.24 0.48 6.90
C VAL A 28 57.73 1.86 7.36
N LYS A 29 58.99 2.13 7.00
CA LYS A 29 59.69 3.39 7.17
C LYS A 29 58.89 4.49 6.46
N LEU A 30 58.15 5.29 7.24
CA LEU A 30 57.44 6.49 6.76
C LEU A 30 58.46 7.54 6.34
N MET A 31 58.96 7.43 5.11
CA MET A 31 59.70 8.48 4.45
C MET A 31 58.68 9.52 3.97
N TRP A 32 58.47 10.55 4.77
CA TRP A 32 57.67 11.72 4.41
C TRP A 32 58.42 12.53 3.37
N ASP A 33 58.02 12.41 2.09
CA ASP A 33 58.47 13.31 1.03
C ASP A 33 57.63 14.60 1.05
N PRO A 34 58.20 15.80 1.28
CA PRO A 34 57.44 17.04 1.43
C PRO A 34 56.87 17.60 0.11
N LEU A 35 57.12 16.95 -1.02
CA LEU A 35 56.77 17.46 -2.36
C LEU A 35 55.60 16.76 -3.03
N VAL A 36 54.94 15.81 -2.36
CA VAL A 36 53.73 15.14 -2.88
C VAL A 36 52.52 15.55 -2.03
N SER A 37 52.19 16.83 -2.08
CA SER A 37 50.93 17.37 -1.56
C SER A 37 50.16 18.10 -2.66
N GLN A 38 49.59 17.31 -3.56
CA GLN A 38 48.40 17.71 -4.32
C GLN A 38 47.41 16.56 -4.14
N PRO A 39 46.21 16.78 -3.56
CA PRO A 39 45.17 15.78 -3.64
C PRO A 39 44.77 15.74 -5.11
N GLU A 40 45.24 14.74 -5.86
CA GLU A 40 44.57 14.37 -7.10
C GLU A 40 43.14 14.00 -6.71
N SER A 41 42.24 14.96 -6.93
CA SER A 41 40.82 14.69 -7.04
C SER A 41 40.71 13.65 -8.15
N THR A 42 40.58 12.38 -7.76
CA THR A 42 40.05 11.34 -8.63
C THR A 42 38.62 11.76 -8.94
N VAL A 43 38.49 12.62 -9.95
CA VAL A 43 37.25 12.86 -10.64
C VAL A 43 36.89 11.48 -11.18
N VAL A 44 36.01 10.78 -10.48
CA VAL A 44 35.31 9.63 -11.03
C VAL A 44 34.60 10.17 -12.26
N GLU A 45 35.25 10.03 -13.42
CA GLU A 45 34.74 10.45 -14.71
C GLU A 45 33.55 9.54 -15.00
N PHE A 46 32.38 9.95 -14.50
CA PHE A 46 31.12 9.27 -14.70
C PHE A 46 30.84 9.30 -16.20
N SER A 47 31.23 8.23 -16.89
CA SER A 47 31.11 8.10 -18.34
C SER A 47 29.71 8.57 -18.79
N PRO A 48 29.59 9.61 -19.65
CA PRO A 48 28.31 10.18 -20.05
C PRO A 48 27.41 9.16 -20.77
N ALA A 49 27.98 8.06 -21.27
CA ALA A 49 27.26 6.95 -21.88
C ALA A 49 26.34 6.22 -20.88
N ALA A 50 26.79 6.00 -19.64
CA ALA A 50 25.99 5.30 -18.61
C ALA A 50 24.77 6.12 -18.17
N ARG A 51 24.94 7.44 -18.06
CA ARG A 51 23.85 8.39 -17.73
C ARG A 51 22.83 8.52 -18.85
N ARG A 52 23.29 8.48 -20.11
CA ARG A 52 22.45 8.58 -21.32
C ARG A 52 21.62 7.31 -21.54
N ALA A 53 22.17 6.13 -21.29
CA ALA A 53 21.44 4.86 -21.35
C ALA A 53 20.35 4.75 -20.27
N SER A 54 20.65 5.18 -19.03
CA SER A 54 19.68 5.24 -17.93
C SER A 54 18.53 6.20 -18.24
N PHE A 55 18.83 7.38 -18.78
CA PHE A 55 17.81 8.35 -19.20
C PHE A 55 16.89 7.78 -20.31
N TRP A 56 17.45 7.16 -21.34
CA TRP A 56 16.65 6.53 -22.41
C TRP A 56 15.82 5.34 -21.94
N TYR A 57 16.29 4.58 -20.94
CA TYR A 57 15.50 3.54 -20.28
C TYR A 57 14.28 4.13 -19.56
N TRP A 58 14.46 5.19 -18.76
CA TRP A 58 13.35 5.88 -18.09
C TRP A 58 12.37 6.53 -19.07
N VAL A 59 12.86 7.12 -20.16
CA VAL A 59 12.00 7.66 -21.23
C VAL A 59 11.15 6.56 -21.87
N LYS A 60 11.72 5.38 -22.15
CA LYS A 60 10.97 4.23 -22.66
C LYS A 60 9.93 3.69 -21.67
N VAL A 61 10.28 3.63 -20.39
CA VAL A 61 9.34 3.22 -19.31
C VAL A 61 8.19 4.20 -19.21
N VAL A 62 8.46 5.50 -19.20
CA VAL A 62 7.42 6.55 -19.13
C VAL A 62 6.54 6.51 -20.39
N ALA A 63 7.12 6.38 -21.58
CA ALA A 63 6.38 6.28 -22.83
C ALA A 63 5.48 5.01 -22.87
N SER A 64 5.99 3.88 -22.39
CA SER A 64 5.23 2.63 -22.26
C SER A 64 4.06 2.80 -21.28
N LEU A 65 4.31 3.42 -20.12
CA LEU A 65 3.28 3.68 -19.11
C LEU A 65 2.18 4.61 -19.66
N ILE A 66 2.56 5.67 -20.38
CA ILE A 66 1.63 6.59 -21.05
C ILE A 66 0.82 5.85 -22.12
N CYS A 67 1.47 5.00 -22.92
CA CYS A 67 0.79 4.18 -23.93
C CYS A 67 -0.24 3.23 -23.29
N LEU A 68 0.14 2.55 -22.20
CA LEU A 68 -0.76 1.68 -21.44
C LEU A 68 -1.94 2.46 -20.85
N ILE A 69 -1.70 3.66 -20.30
CA ILE A 69 -2.76 4.52 -19.77
C ILE A 69 -3.71 4.97 -20.90
N LEU A 70 -3.18 5.37 -22.06
CA LEU A 70 -3.99 5.76 -23.21
C LEU A 70 -4.82 4.59 -23.73
N LEU A 71 -4.23 3.40 -23.84
CA LEU A 71 -4.92 2.20 -24.29
C LEU A 71 -6.02 1.78 -23.30
N ALA A 72 -5.73 1.86 -22.00
CA ALA A 72 -6.73 1.65 -20.95
C ALA A 72 -7.84 2.71 -21.02
N PHE A 73 -7.52 3.98 -21.29
CA PHE A 73 -8.50 5.06 -21.42
C PHE A 73 -9.42 4.87 -22.63
N VAL A 74 -8.86 4.50 -23.78
CA VAL A 74 -9.65 4.19 -24.99
C VAL A 74 -10.52 2.96 -24.75
N GLY A 75 -9.96 1.91 -24.15
CA GLY A 75 -10.71 0.72 -23.75
C GLY A 75 -11.85 1.07 -22.79
N PHE A 76 -11.59 1.89 -21.78
CA PHE A 76 -12.61 2.33 -20.82
C PHE A 76 -13.71 3.17 -21.48
N LYS A 77 -13.35 4.08 -22.40
CA LYS A 77 -14.33 4.89 -23.16
C LYS A 77 -15.21 4.06 -24.09
N TRP A 78 -14.73 2.94 -24.62
CA TRP A 78 -15.52 2.09 -25.52
C TRP A 78 -16.26 0.97 -24.79
N VAL A 79 -15.57 0.25 -23.91
CA VAL A 79 -16.12 -0.90 -23.18
C VAL A 79 -17.05 -0.44 -22.05
N GLY A 80 -16.75 0.67 -21.39
CA GLY A 80 -17.55 1.20 -20.28
C GLY A 80 -19.01 1.49 -20.70
N PRO A 81 -19.25 2.40 -21.66
CA PRO A 81 -20.60 2.71 -22.12
C PRO A 81 -21.30 1.48 -22.70
N PHE A 82 -20.59 0.65 -23.47
CA PHE A 82 -21.14 -0.58 -24.03
C PHE A 82 -21.66 -1.53 -22.94
N PHE A 83 -20.88 -1.75 -21.89
CA PHE A 83 -21.29 -2.63 -20.79
C PHE A 83 -22.48 -2.07 -20.00
N ILE A 84 -22.49 -0.75 -19.75
CA ILE A 84 -23.62 -0.09 -19.09
C ILE A 84 -24.89 -0.22 -19.92
N GLU A 85 -24.84 0.16 -21.20
CA GLU A 85 -26.01 0.18 -22.09
C GLU A 85 -26.54 -1.20 -22.44
N LYS A 86 -25.67 -2.20 -22.59
CA LYS A 86 -26.06 -3.54 -23.04
C LYS A 86 -26.30 -4.54 -21.92
N VAL A 87 -25.64 -4.39 -20.77
CA VAL A 87 -25.74 -5.35 -19.67
C VAL A 87 -26.48 -4.74 -18.49
N ILE A 88 -26.03 -3.59 -18.00
CA ILE A 88 -26.51 -3.04 -16.73
C ILE A 88 -27.93 -2.45 -16.86
N ILE A 89 -28.18 -1.60 -17.85
CA ILE A 89 -29.51 -1.00 -18.05
C ILE A 89 -30.58 -2.07 -18.33
N PRO A 90 -30.39 -3.03 -19.25
CA PRO A 90 -31.38 -4.08 -19.50
C PRO A 90 -31.60 -4.98 -18.29
N LEU A 91 -30.53 -5.32 -17.55
CA LEU A 91 -30.63 -6.10 -16.32
C LEU A 91 -31.46 -5.37 -15.26
N MET A 92 -31.19 -4.08 -15.03
CA MET A 92 -31.94 -3.27 -14.07
C MET A 92 -33.42 -3.15 -14.44
N ASN A 93 -33.71 -2.95 -15.73
CA ASN A 93 -35.09 -2.91 -16.23
C ASN A 93 -35.78 -4.27 -16.06
N TRP A 94 -35.09 -5.37 -16.35
CA TRP A 94 -35.60 -6.72 -16.11
C TRP A 94 -35.89 -6.95 -14.63
N VAL A 95 -34.96 -6.61 -13.74
CA VAL A 95 -35.15 -6.71 -12.28
C VAL A 95 -36.36 -5.88 -11.84
N ARG A 96 -36.48 -4.62 -12.28
CA ARG A 96 -37.64 -3.77 -11.96
C ARG A 96 -38.96 -4.39 -12.39
N ASN A 97 -39.00 -4.96 -13.60
CA ASN A 97 -40.24 -5.49 -14.17
C ASN A 97 -40.59 -6.89 -13.64
N THR A 98 -39.60 -7.62 -13.09
CA THR A 98 -39.78 -8.98 -12.57
C THR A 98 -40.27 -8.98 -11.12
N PHE A 99 -39.78 -8.04 -10.30
CA PHE A 99 -40.05 -8.01 -8.86
C PHE A 99 -41.08 -6.94 -8.47
N THR A 100 -41.82 -7.22 -7.40
CA THR A 100 -42.72 -6.24 -6.80
C THR A 100 -41.94 -5.18 -6.01
N ILE A 101 -42.57 -4.03 -5.73
CA ILE A 101 -41.98 -2.92 -4.97
C ILE A 101 -41.34 -3.37 -3.63
N PRO A 102 -42.01 -4.16 -2.75
CA PRO A 102 -41.39 -4.59 -1.50
C PRO A 102 -40.20 -5.54 -1.71
N GLU A 103 -40.26 -6.43 -2.70
CA GLU A 103 -39.14 -7.32 -3.04
C GLU A 103 -37.94 -6.53 -3.58
N LEU A 104 -38.19 -5.52 -4.42
CA LEU A 104 -37.16 -4.59 -4.89
C LEU A 104 -36.52 -3.84 -3.73
N ALA A 105 -37.30 -3.41 -2.74
CA ALA A 105 -36.75 -2.72 -1.57
C ALA A 105 -35.76 -3.63 -0.82
N ILE A 106 -36.14 -4.88 -0.57
CA ILE A 106 -35.27 -5.87 0.09
C ILE A 106 -34.03 -6.15 -0.76
N LEU A 107 -34.19 -6.33 -2.08
CA LEU A 107 -33.09 -6.58 -3.00
C LEU A 107 -32.09 -5.43 -3.02
N VAL A 108 -32.57 -4.18 -3.07
CA VAL A 108 -31.73 -2.99 -3.02
C VAL A 108 -30.99 -2.91 -1.69
N VAL A 109 -31.69 -3.09 -0.56
CA VAL A 109 -31.05 -3.05 0.77
C VAL A 109 -29.98 -4.13 0.87
N ALA A 110 -30.31 -5.37 0.49
CA ALA A 110 -29.38 -6.50 0.54
C ALA A 110 -28.16 -6.29 -0.36
N SER A 111 -28.37 -5.84 -1.59
CA SER A 111 -27.26 -5.60 -2.53
C SER A 111 -26.37 -4.43 -2.08
N VAL A 112 -26.93 -3.30 -1.67
CA VAL A 112 -26.15 -2.16 -1.17
C VAL A 112 -25.39 -2.51 0.12
N ALA A 113 -25.95 -3.37 0.97
CA ALA A 113 -25.28 -3.81 2.19
C ALA A 113 -24.16 -4.85 1.93
N LEU A 114 -24.39 -5.80 1.02
CA LEU A 114 -23.48 -6.93 0.80
C LEU A 114 -22.39 -6.64 -0.24
N PHE A 115 -22.70 -5.90 -1.30
CA PHE A 115 -21.77 -5.68 -2.40
C PHE A 115 -20.45 -5.01 -1.96
N PRO A 116 -20.45 -3.99 -1.09
CA PRO A 116 -19.21 -3.41 -0.57
C PRO A 116 -18.34 -4.41 0.21
N THR A 117 -18.95 -5.45 0.79
CA THR A 117 -18.25 -6.51 1.52
C THR A 117 -17.60 -7.53 0.55
N ILE A 118 -18.19 -7.73 -0.63
CA ILE A 118 -17.72 -8.68 -1.65
C ILE A 118 -16.94 -7.96 -2.77
N LEU A 119 -16.63 -6.67 -2.61
CA LEU A 119 -15.93 -5.82 -3.58
C LEU A 119 -16.69 -5.61 -4.90
N LEU A 120 -18.02 -5.77 -4.88
CA LEU A 120 -18.88 -5.52 -6.02
C LEU A 120 -19.37 -4.05 -6.02
N PRO A 121 -19.58 -3.46 -7.21
CA PRO A 121 -20.09 -2.09 -7.32
C PRO A 121 -21.57 -2.04 -6.92
N SER A 122 -21.91 -1.19 -5.95
CA SER A 122 -23.29 -0.95 -5.49
C SER A 122 -24.05 0.09 -6.32
N SER A 123 -23.37 0.80 -7.23
CA SER A 123 -23.96 1.88 -8.03
C SER A 123 -25.21 1.45 -8.82
N PRO A 124 -25.25 0.30 -9.51
CA PRO A 124 -26.46 -0.13 -10.22
C PRO A 124 -27.68 -0.29 -9.31
N SER A 125 -27.49 -0.81 -8.10
CA SER A 125 -28.57 -0.96 -7.12
C SER A 125 -29.07 0.39 -6.60
N MET A 126 -28.16 1.36 -6.41
CA MET A 126 -28.52 2.71 -5.98
C MET A 126 -29.31 3.46 -7.05
N TRP A 127 -28.92 3.34 -8.33
CA TRP A 127 -29.68 3.87 -9.46
C TRP A 127 -31.07 3.25 -9.55
N LEU A 128 -31.17 1.93 -9.37
CA LEU A 128 -32.44 1.22 -9.35
C LEU A 128 -33.35 1.71 -8.22
N ALA A 129 -32.79 1.99 -7.05
CA ALA A 129 -33.52 2.53 -5.91
C ALA A 129 -34.07 3.94 -6.21
N GLY A 130 -33.23 4.83 -6.75
CA GLY A 130 -33.62 6.19 -7.11
C GLY A 130 -34.73 6.23 -8.15
N MET A 131 -34.63 5.41 -9.18
CA MET A 131 -35.65 5.34 -10.23
C MET A 131 -36.97 4.68 -9.77
N THR A 132 -36.95 3.77 -8.80
CA THR A 132 -38.13 3.00 -8.38
C THR A 132 -38.88 3.67 -7.22
N PHE A 133 -38.13 4.17 -6.23
CA PHE A 133 -38.69 4.76 -5.00
C PHE A 133 -38.64 6.29 -4.99
N GLY A 134 -38.03 6.91 -6.01
CA GLY A 134 -37.81 8.35 -6.08
C GLY A 134 -36.70 8.83 -5.15
N TYR A 135 -36.45 10.14 -5.19
CA TYR A 135 -35.33 10.76 -4.49
C TYR A 135 -35.40 10.63 -2.96
N GLY A 136 -36.55 10.93 -2.36
CA GLY A 136 -36.69 10.93 -0.90
C GLY A 136 -36.63 9.53 -0.29
N PHE A 137 -37.52 8.63 -0.71
CA PHE A 137 -37.55 7.26 -0.18
C PHE A 137 -36.33 6.44 -0.62
N GLY A 138 -35.86 6.61 -1.86
CA GLY A 138 -34.62 5.99 -2.33
C GLY A 138 -33.42 6.38 -1.49
N PHE A 139 -33.29 7.67 -1.14
CA PHE A 139 -32.22 8.15 -0.26
C PHE A 139 -32.28 7.53 1.14
N LEU A 140 -33.45 7.47 1.77
CA LEU A 140 -33.61 6.85 3.09
C LEU A 140 -33.29 5.35 3.05
N LEU A 141 -33.74 4.67 2.00
CA LEU A 141 -33.52 3.25 1.80
C LEU A 141 -32.03 2.95 1.59
N ILE A 142 -31.34 3.68 0.70
CA ILE A 142 -29.91 3.52 0.49
C ILE A 142 -29.12 3.86 1.76
N THR A 143 -29.47 4.95 2.46
CA THR A 143 -28.76 5.35 3.69
C THR A 143 -28.88 4.28 4.78
N SER A 144 -30.06 3.68 4.97
CA SER A 144 -30.24 2.57 5.90
C SER A 144 -29.49 1.31 5.47
N ALA A 145 -29.46 0.99 4.17
CA ALA A 145 -28.70 -0.12 3.64
C ALA A 145 -27.18 0.07 3.81
N VAL A 146 -26.67 1.29 3.57
CA VAL A 146 -25.27 1.65 3.80
C VAL A 146 -24.93 1.51 5.28
N ALA A 147 -25.81 1.93 6.20
CA ALA A 147 -25.60 1.74 7.63
C ALA A 147 -25.35 0.25 7.95
N VAL A 148 -26.18 -0.65 7.43
CA VAL A 148 -25.99 -2.10 7.60
C VAL A 148 -24.69 -2.57 6.92
N GLY A 149 -24.45 -2.12 5.69
CA GLY A 149 -23.30 -2.52 4.87
C GLY A 149 -21.94 -2.12 5.43
N VAL A 150 -21.85 -1.00 6.14
CA VAL A 150 -20.60 -0.61 6.85
C VAL A 150 -20.45 -1.31 8.19
N SER A 151 -21.56 -1.66 8.85
CA SER A 151 -21.55 -2.31 10.14
C SER A 151 -21.14 -3.77 10.06
N LEU A 152 -21.59 -4.51 9.04
CA LEU A 152 -21.23 -5.91 8.82
C LEU A 152 -19.69 -6.15 8.83
N PRO A 153 -18.89 -5.52 7.94
CA PRO A 153 -17.44 -5.69 7.93
C PRO A 153 -16.77 -5.16 9.19
N PHE A 154 -17.33 -4.13 9.85
CA PHE A 154 -16.81 -3.63 11.12
C PHE A 154 -16.90 -4.69 12.23
N PHE A 155 -18.08 -5.31 12.41
CA PHE A 155 -18.25 -6.37 13.41
C PHE A 155 -17.48 -7.63 13.05
N ILE A 156 -17.56 -8.09 11.81
CA ILE A 156 -16.83 -9.27 11.32
C ILE A 156 -15.33 -9.08 11.51
N GLY A 157 -14.81 -7.91 11.14
CA GLY A 157 -13.40 -7.60 11.32
C GLY A 157 -13.00 -7.58 12.80
N SER A 158 -13.84 -7.02 13.67
CA SER A 158 -13.55 -6.88 15.11
C SER A 158 -13.41 -8.21 15.84
N VAL A 159 -14.20 -9.21 15.44
CA VAL A 159 -14.21 -10.52 16.09
C VAL A 159 -13.14 -11.44 15.52
N PHE A 160 -12.94 -11.45 14.20
CA PHE A 160 -12.15 -12.50 13.54
C PHE A 160 -10.84 -12.03 12.89
N LEU A 161 -10.71 -10.75 12.53
CA LEU A 161 -9.59 -10.29 11.69
C LEU A 161 -8.63 -9.33 12.39
N HIS A 162 -8.83 -8.97 13.67
CA HIS A 162 -7.99 -8.01 14.38
C HIS A 162 -6.49 -8.34 14.25
N HIS A 163 -6.08 -9.56 14.62
CA HIS A 163 -4.67 -9.98 14.55
C HIS A 163 -4.12 -10.13 13.13
N LYS A 164 -4.95 -10.56 12.16
CA LYS A 164 -4.52 -10.71 10.77
C LYS A 164 -4.32 -9.37 10.07
N ILE A 165 -5.20 -8.42 10.34
CA ILE A 165 -5.12 -7.08 9.76
C ILE A 165 -3.95 -6.32 10.37
N GLU A 166 -3.72 -6.43 11.67
CA GLU A 166 -2.58 -5.78 12.33
C GLU A 166 -1.24 -6.21 11.71
N GLY A 167 -1.01 -7.51 11.53
CA GLY A 167 0.19 -8.02 10.84
C GLY A 167 0.27 -7.70 9.35
N TRP A 168 -0.87 -7.55 8.64
CA TRP A 168 -0.88 -7.08 7.25
C TRP A 168 -0.54 -5.59 7.16
N LEU A 169 -1.04 -4.80 8.11
CA LEU A 169 -0.87 -3.35 8.15
C LEU A 169 0.58 -2.96 8.49
N GLU A 170 1.30 -3.79 9.26
CA GLU A 170 2.75 -3.66 9.48
C GLU A 170 3.58 -3.73 8.20
N LYS A 171 3.12 -4.44 7.17
CA LYS A 171 3.80 -4.47 5.86
C LYS A 171 3.69 -3.13 5.10
N TYR A 172 2.76 -2.25 5.48
CA TYR A 172 2.49 -0.97 4.84
C TYR A 172 2.47 0.19 5.86
N PRO A 173 3.61 0.55 6.45
CA PRO A 173 3.68 1.47 7.59
C PRO A 173 3.11 2.86 7.32
N LYS A 174 3.24 3.38 6.08
CA LYS A 174 2.67 4.68 5.69
C LYS A 174 1.14 4.70 5.69
N ARG A 175 0.50 3.58 5.33
CA ARG A 175 -0.97 3.46 5.34
C ARG A 175 -1.47 3.17 6.76
N ALA A 176 -0.70 2.37 7.49
CA ALA A 176 -0.93 2.06 8.89
C ALA A 176 -0.99 3.31 9.77
N SER A 177 -0.06 4.26 9.56
CA SER A 177 0.01 5.48 10.37
C SER A 177 -1.20 6.38 10.16
N ILE A 178 -1.70 6.54 8.93
CA ILE A 178 -2.91 7.32 8.62
C ILE A 178 -4.13 6.69 9.30
N LEU A 179 -4.26 5.37 9.22
CA LEU A 179 -5.33 4.61 9.86
C LEU A 179 -5.25 4.72 11.39
N ARG A 180 -4.08 4.49 11.99
CA ARG A 180 -3.88 4.61 13.44
C ARG A 180 -4.13 6.04 13.93
N ALA A 181 -3.74 7.05 13.15
CA ALA A 181 -4.04 8.45 13.44
C ALA A 181 -5.56 8.73 13.37
N ALA A 182 -6.28 8.12 12.42
CA ALA A 182 -7.74 8.20 12.34
C ALA A 182 -8.44 7.51 13.53
N GLY A 183 -7.82 6.50 14.12
CA GLY A 183 -8.23 5.83 15.35
C GLY A 183 -7.95 6.61 16.65
N GLY A 184 -6.99 7.53 16.62
CA GLY A 184 -6.57 8.30 17.79
C GLY A 184 -7.53 9.44 18.16
N GLY A 185 -7.55 9.80 19.43
CA GLY A 185 -8.22 11.01 19.94
C GLY A 185 -9.67 10.84 20.37
N ASN A 186 -10.38 11.97 20.50
CA ASN A 186 -11.77 11.99 20.97
C ASN A 186 -12.76 11.49 19.91
N TRP A 187 -13.96 11.12 20.35
CA TRP A 187 -15.08 10.64 19.52
C TRP A 187 -15.31 11.50 18.25
N PHE A 188 -15.23 12.83 18.38
CA PHE A 188 -15.43 13.76 17.25
C PHE A 188 -14.25 13.80 16.26
N HIS A 189 -13.02 13.56 16.73
CA HIS A 189 -11.84 13.48 15.85
C HIS A 189 -11.91 12.22 14.99
N GLN A 190 -12.29 11.09 15.60
CA GLN A 190 -12.53 9.85 14.88
C GLN A 190 -13.62 10.05 13.81
N PHE A 191 -14.73 10.71 14.14
CA PHE A 191 -15.80 11.01 13.18
C PHE A 191 -15.28 11.81 11.98
N LYS A 192 -14.56 12.92 12.23
CA LYS A 192 -13.97 13.74 11.17
C LYS A 192 -12.99 12.95 10.31
N ALA A 193 -12.15 12.13 10.92
CA ALA A 193 -11.20 11.30 10.19
C ALA A 193 -11.91 10.28 9.28
N VAL A 194 -12.99 9.65 9.77
CA VAL A 194 -13.82 8.74 8.97
C VAL A 194 -14.42 9.48 7.76
N VAL A 195 -15.03 10.64 7.98
CA VAL A 195 -15.64 11.46 6.91
C VAL A 195 -14.59 11.82 5.86
N LEU A 196 -13.42 12.30 6.30
CA LEU A 196 -12.32 12.67 5.40
C LEU A 196 -11.84 11.49 4.57
N ILE A 197 -11.68 10.31 5.19
CA ILE A 197 -11.25 9.11 4.46
C ILE A 197 -12.28 8.69 3.42
N ARG A 198 -13.58 8.78 3.74
CA ARG A 198 -14.67 8.42 2.81
C ARG A 198 -14.80 9.38 1.63
N ILE A 199 -14.54 10.68 1.86
CA ILE A 199 -14.53 11.69 0.80
C ILE A 199 -13.24 11.62 -0.03
N SER A 200 -12.14 11.20 0.59
CA SER A 200 -10.87 11.04 -0.11
C SER A 200 -10.95 9.91 -1.14
N PRO A 201 -10.13 9.93 -2.21
CA PRO A 201 -10.02 8.84 -3.17
C PRO A 201 -9.34 7.58 -2.59
N PHE A 202 -9.33 7.43 -1.26
CA PHE A 202 -8.78 6.27 -0.58
C PHE A 202 -9.69 5.06 -0.81
N PRO A 203 -9.14 3.86 -1.11
CA PRO A 203 -9.96 2.69 -1.39
C PRO A 203 -10.86 2.34 -0.19
N TYR A 204 -12.16 2.58 -0.33
CA TYR A 204 -13.15 2.42 0.74
C TYR A 204 -13.17 0.98 1.30
N ILE A 205 -12.85 0.00 0.45
CA ILE A 205 -12.70 -1.41 0.80
C ILE A 205 -11.65 -1.58 1.89
N LEU A 206 -10.47 -1.00 1.73
CA LEU A 206 -9.40 -1.09 2.73
C LEU A 206 -9.87 -0.49 4.05
N TYR A 207 -10.58 0.64 3.99
CA TYR A 207 -11.08 1.30 5.18
C TYR A 207 -12.16 0.50 5.92
N ASN A 208 -13.09 -0.15 5.20
CA ASN A 208 -14.14 -1.01 5.80
C ASN A 208 -13.57 -2.11 6.70
N TYR A 209 -12.43 -2.70 6.33
CA TYR A 209 -11.76 -3.72 7.14
C TYR A 209 -10.81 -3.12 8.16
N CYS A 210 -10.09 -2.07 7.78
CA CYS A 210 -9.05 -1.52 8.65
C CYS A 210 -9.58 -0.61 9.76
N SER A 211 -10.80 -0.07 9.65
CA SER A 211 -11.44 0.70 10.72
C SER A 211 -11.46 -0.06 12.05
N VAL A 212 -11.53 -1.39 11.96
CA VAL A 212 -11.43 -2.31 13.09
C VAL A 212 -10.03 -2.28 13.71
N ALA A 213 -8.99 -2.47 12.90
CA ALA A 213 -7.61 -2.52 13.39
C ALA A 213 -7.14 -1.16 13.97
N THR A 214 -7.89 -0.09 13.69
CA THR A 214 -7.59 1.24 14.19
C THR A 214 -8.28 1.60 15.50
N ASN A 215 -9.00 0.67 16.15
CA ASN A 215 -9.68 0.94 17.43
C ASN A 215 -10.66 2.13 17.37
N VAL A 216 -11.22 2.41 16.19
CA VAL A 216 -12.23 3.47 16.02
C VAL A 216 -13.52 3.00 16.71
N LYS A 217 -14.15 3.86 17.51
CA LYS A 217 -15.43 3.53 18.13
C LYS A 217 -16.51 3.34 17.03
N TYR A 218 -17.44 2.44 17.26
CA TYR A 218 -18.51 2.16 16.28
C TYR A 218 -19.37 3.39 15.94
N GLY A 219 -19.71 4.23 16.93
CA GLY A 219 -20.53 5.42 16.72
C GLY A 219 -19.92 6.43 15.73
N PRO A 220 -18.69 6.94 15.95
CA PRO A 220 -17.99 7.82 15.02
C PRO A 220 -17.80 7.20 13.64
N TYR A 221 -17.52 5.91 13.59
CA TYR A 221 -17.37 5.17 12.34
C TYR A 221 -18.67 5.13 11.53
N LEU A 222 -19.79 4.77 12.16
CA LEU A 222 -21.09 4.68 11.51
C LEU A 222 -21.53 6.05 11.02
N LEU A 223 -21.57 7.04 11.91
CA LEU A 223 -22.01 8.40 11.55
C LEU A 223 -21.07 9.03 10.51
N GLY A 224 -19.76 8.86 10.67
CA GLY A 224 -18.79 9.40 9.73
C GLY A 224 -18.89 8.74 8.36
N SER A 225 -19.21 7.45 8.31
CA SER A 225 -19.42 6.73 7.06
C SER A 225 -20.71 7.17 6.37
N LEU A 226 -21.80 7.33 7.13
CA LEU A 226 -23.07 7.83 6.59
C LEU A 226 -22.88 9.23 5.99
N VAL A 227 -22.31 10.16 6.76
CA VAL A 227 -22.07 11.54 6.30
C VAL A 227 -21.08 11.60 5.14
N GLY A 228 -19.98 10.84 5.21
CA GLY A 228 -18.96 10.82 4.17
C GLY A 228 -19.43 10.22 2.84
N MET A 229 -20.44 9.34 2.85
CA MET A 229 -21.03 8.75 1.64
C MET A 229 -22.25 9.52 1.12
N LEU A 230 -22.76 10.53 1.84
CA LEU A 230 -23.89 11.34 1.35
C LEU A 230 -23.69 11.91 -0.05
N PRO A 231 -22.52 12.49 -0.41
CA PRO A 231 -22.33 13.03 -1.75
C PRO A 231 -22.47 11.96 -2.83
N ASP A 232 -21.94 10.76 -2.59
CA ASP A 232 -21.99 9.63 -3.51
C ASP A 232 -23.42 9.07 -3.67
N ILE A 233 -24.15 8.96 -2.56
CA ILE A 233 -25.56 8.52 -2.58
C ILE A 233 -26.42 9.52 -3.36
N VAL A 234 -26.25 10.82 -3.09
CA VAL A 234 -26.99 11.87 -3.80
C VAL A 234 -26.67 11.82 -5.29
N LEU A 235 -25.39 11.79 -5.67
CA LEU A 235 -25.00 11.70 -7.08
C LEU A 235 -25.58 10.46 -7.76
N SER A 236 -25.55 9.31 -7.08
CA SER A 236 -26.10 8.07 -7.62
C SER A 236 -27.61 8.15 -7.86
N ILE A 237 -28.38 8.76 -6.96
CA ILE A 237 -29.84 8.86 -7.14
C ILE A 237 -30.20 9.88 -8.24
N TYR A 238 -29.34 10.86 -8.51
CA TYR A 238 -29.56 11.89 -9.52
C TYR A 238 -29.09 11.54 -10.94
N THR A 239 -28.34 10.45 -11.10
CA THR A 239 -27.81 9.98 -12.39
C THR A 239 -28.80 9.04 -13.08
#